data_AF-A0A9N9JLE0-F1
#
_entry.id   AF-A0A9N9JLE0-F1
#
_cell.length_a   1.000
_cell.length_b   1.000
_cell.length_c   1.000
_cell.angle_alpha   90.00
_cell.angle_beta   90.00
_cell.angle_gamma   90.00
#
_symmetry.space_group_name_H-M   'P 1'
#
loop_
_entity.id
_entity.type
_entity.pdbx_description
1 polymer ?
#
loop_
_entity_poly.entity_id
_entity_poly.type
_entity_poly.pdbx_seq_one_letter_code
_entity_poly.pdbx_strand_id
1 'polypeptide(L)'
;MSSLEKIQIYGIRSFNQNRPQIVVFQTPLTIIVGPNGSEKTTIIECLKYATTGDVLKLVVPLFMIQRLLTKLKLKLQFNSVNGRKITCTRSMQAKKNLPEPTPLKRRFDEIFAATRWTKAIANITELRKTEVQKL
;
A
#
# COMPACT_ATOMS: atom_id res chain seq x y z
N MET A 1 2.04 -21.07 32.04
CA MET A 1 1.04 -20.14 31.46
C MET A 1 1.72 -19.39 30.32
N SER A 2 1.06 -19.20 29.18
CA SER A 2 1.63 -18.39 28.08
C SER A 2 1.40 -16.90 28.32
N SER A 3 2.34 -16.05 27.90
CA SER A 3 2.23 -14.59 28.07
C SER A 3 2.84 -13.83 26.89
N LEU A 4 2.19 -12.75 26.47
CA LEU A 4 2.72 -11.85 25.45
C LEU A 4 3.79 -10.95 26.08
N GLU A 5 4.92 -10.72 25.39
CA GLU A 5 5.97 -9.82 25.90
C GLU A 5 6.09 -8.55 25.08
N LYS A 6 6.26 -8.66 23.76
CA LYS A 6 6.35 -7.48 22.89
C LYS A 6 5.96 -7.79 21.45
N ILE A 7 5.48 -6.77 20.75
CA ILE A 7 5.28 -6.79 19.29
C ILE A 7 6.11 -5.68 18.65
N GLN A 8 6.76 -5.99 17.53
CA GLN A 8 7.49 -5.02 16.69
C GLN A 8 6.80 -4.92 15.34
N ILE A 9 6.46 -3.69 14.94
CA ILE A 9 5.67 -3.37 13.75
C ILE A 9 6.52 -2.56 12.78
N TYR A 10 6.58 -2.99 11.51
CA TYR A 10 7.34 -2.34 10.45
C TYR A 10 6.46 -2.16 9.21
N GLY A 11 6.41 -0.93 8.68
CA GLY A 11 5.84 -0.66 7.36
C GLY A 11 4.35 -0.96 7.24
N ILE A 12 3.58 -0.70 8.29
CA ILE A 12 2.11 -0.85 8.32
C ILE A 12 1.52 0.54 8.59
N ARG A 13 0.68 1.05 7.70
CA ARG A 13 0.09 2.41 7.80
C ARG A 13 1.16 3.48 8.04
N SER A 14 1.09 4.21 9.15
CA SER A 14 2.01 5.29 9.51
C SER A 14 3.28 4.75 10.18
N PHE A 15 3.34 3.46 10.52
CA PHE A 15 4.55 2.84 11.05
C PHE A 15 5.65 2.78 9.98
N ASN A 16 6.82 3.28 10.35
CA ASN A 16 7.98 3.35 9.47
C ASN A 16 8.48 1.94 9.08
N GLN A 17 9.07 1.82 7.89
CA GLN A 17 9.60 0.54 7.40
C GLN A 17 10.99 0.20 7.96
N ASN A 18 11.80 1.22 8.20
CA ASN A 18 13.19 1.09 8.63
C ASN A 18 13.32 1.15 10.16
N ARG A 19 12.39 1.85 10.83
CA ARG A 19 12.29 1.92 12.29
C ARG A 19 11.09 1.14 12.81
N PRO A 20 11.29 0.11 13.66
CA PRO A 20 10.17 -0.57 14.29
C PRO A 20 9.45 0.31 15.30
N GLN A 21 8.13 0.29 15.27
CA GLN A 21 7.35 0.61 16.45
C GLN A 21 7.34 -0.60 17.37
N ILE A 22 7.73 -0.43 18.63
CA ILE A 22 7.75 -1.50 19.64
C ILE A 22 6.64 -1.23 20.64
N VAL A 23 5.80 -2.23 20.91
CA VAL A 23 4.81 -2.23 21.99
C VAL A 23 5.15 -3.36 22.94
N VAL A 24 5.35 -3.04 24.21
CA VAL A 24 5.63 -4.00 25.28
C VAL A 24 4.32 -4.28 26.02
N PHE A 25 4.00 -5.55 26.19
CA PHE A 25 2.82 -5.98 26.92
C PHE A 25 3.16 -6.13 28.41
N GLN A 26 2.31 -5.55 29.25
CA GLN A 26 2.38 -5.63 30.70
C GLN A 26 1.39 -6.67 31.23
N THR A 27 1.76 -7.27 32.37
CA THR A 27 0.96 -8.26 33.10
C THR A 27 0.55 -7.64 34.45
N PRO A 28 -0.71 -7.76 34.91
CA PRO A 28 -1.79 -8.57 34.33
C PRO A 28 -2.58 -7.87 33.22
N LEU A 29 -2.42 -6.56 33.05
CA LEU A 29 -3.22 -5.75 32.13
C LEU A 29 -2.34 -4.80 31.32
N THR A 30 -2.60 -4.73 30.01
CA THR A 30 -2.04 -3.72 29.12
C THR A 30 -3.17 -2.84 28.61
N ILE A 31 -3.05 -1.52 28.73
CA ILE A 31 -4.04 -0.55 28.24
C ILE A 31 -3.43 0.24 27.09
N ILE A 32 -4.12 0.28 25.95
CA ILE A 32 -3.73 1.05 24.77
C ILE A 32 -4.68 2.24 24.65
N VAL A 33 -4.19 3.45 24.94
CA VAL A 33 -4.97 4.70 24.91
C VAL A 33 -4.35 5.72 23.95
N GLY A 34 -5.12 6.73 23.57
CA GLY A 34 -4.69 7.81 22.66
C GLY A 34 -5.84 8.37 21.82
N PRO A 35 -5.64 9.49 21.12
CA PRO A 35 -6.66 10.11 20.29
C PRO A 35 -7.06 9.24 19.07
N ASN A 36 -8.12 9.66 18.37
CA ASN A 36 -8.53 9.04 17.11
C ASN A 36 -7.41 9.19 16.07
N GLY A 37 -7.20 8.16 15.26
CA GLY A 37 -6.10 8.12 14.29
C GLY A 37 -4.74 7.69 14.85
N SER A 38 -4.56 7.52 16.16
CA SER A 38 -3.29 7.05 16.76
C SER A 38 -3.00 5.56 16.59
N GLU A 39 -3.59 4.91 15.59
CA GLU A 39 -3.28 3.51 15.22
C GLU A 39 -3.51 2.44 16.30
N LYS A 40 -4.28 2.75 17.36
CA LYS A 40 -4.64 1.81 18.44
C LYS A 40 -5.25 0.51 17.90
N THR A 41 -6.24 0.64 17.02
CA THR A 41 -6.88 -0.50 16.34
C THR A 41 -5.86 -1.28 15.52
N THR A 42 -4.92 -0.60 14.87
CA THR A 42 -3.87 -1.23 14.04
C THR A 42 -2.95 -2.12 14.87
N ILE A 43 -2.63 -1.76 16.12
CA ILE A 43 -1.85 -2.63 17.02
C ILE A 43 -2.61 -3.93 17.28
N ILE A 44 -3.92 -3.86 17.53
CA ILE A 44 -4.77 -5.05 17.74
C ILE A 44 -4.87 -5.90 16.47
N GLU A 45 -5.04 -5.26 15.31
CA GLU A 45 -5.04 -5.95 14.02
C GLU A 45 -3.70 -6.68 13.78
N CYS A 46 -2.57 -6.02 14.06
CA CYS A 46 -1.23 -6.61 13.94
C CYS A 46 -1.05 -7.82 14.85
N LEU A 47 -1.59 -7.76 16.08
CA LEU A 47 -1.58 -8.89 17.00
C LEU A 47 -2.38 -10.08 16.44
N LYS A 48 -3.58 -9.81 15.90
CA LYS A 48 -4.40 -10.83 15.23
C LYS A 48 -3.64 -11.46 14.06
N TYR A 49 -3.03 -10.66 13.18
CA TYR A 49 -2.28 -11.18 12.05
C TYR A 49 -1.08 -12.02 12.52
N ALA A 50 -0.36 -11.59 13.55
CA ALA A 50 0.75 -12.34 14.11
C ALA A 50 0.31 -13.72 14.62
N THR A 51 -0.85 -13.83 15.26
CA THR A 51 -1.35 -15.09 15.82
C THR A 51 -2.05 -15.97 14.79
N THR A 52 -2.96 -15.44 13.99
CA THR A 52 -3.81 -16.24 13.08
C THR A 52 -3.29 -16.30 11.64
N GLY A 53 -2.50 -15.30 11.21
CA GLY A 53 -2.11 -15.16 9.80
C GLY A 53 -3.21 -14.58 8.90
N ASP A 54 -4.41 -14.29 9.43
CA ASP A 54 -5.49 -13.68 8.66
C ASP A 54 -5.09 -12.31 8.13
N VAL A 55 -5.17 -12.12 6.81
CA VAL A 55 -4.88 -10.84 6.18
C VAL A 55 -5.64 -9.71 6.88
N LEU A 56 -4.89 -8.68 7.27
CA LEU A 56 -5.41 -7.48 7.93
C LEU A 56 -6.50 -6.87 7.04
N LYS A 57 -7.76 -6.88 7.50
CA LYS A 57 -8.93 -6.40 6.73
C LYS A 57 -8.72 -5.00 6.15
N LEU A 58 -7.99 -4.17 6.89
CA LEU A 58 -7.69 -2.79 6.54
C LEU A 58 -6.42 -2.60 5.68
N VAL A 59 -5.64 -3.65 5.47
CA VAL A 59 -4.44 -3.62 4.62
C VAL A 59 -4.78 -3.87 3.15
N VAL A 60 -5.86 -4.58 2.85
CA VAL A 60 -6.30 -4.80 1.45
C VAL A 60 -6.66 -3.46 0.77
N PRO A 61 -7.44 -2.55 1.39
CA PRO A 61 -7.66 -1.20 0.83
C PRO A 61 -6.39 -0.33 0.90
N LEU A 62 -5.55 -0.50 1.93
CA LEU A 62 -4.33 0.31 2.09
C LEU A 62 -3.29 0.00 1.01
N PHE A 63 -3.14 -1.25 0.58
CA PHE A 63 -2.30 -1.61 -0.58
C PHE A 63 -2.83 -0.99 -1.89
N MET A 64 -4.15 -0.81 -2.00
CA MET A 64 -4.78 -0.20 -3.17
C MET A 64 -4.65 1.32 -3.19
N ILE A 65 -4.71 1.97 -2.03
CA ILE A 65 -4.69 3.44 -1.90
C ILE A 65 -3.25 3.97 -1.77
N GLN A 66 -2.40 3.30 -1.01
CA GLN A 66 -1.05 3.76 -0.71
C GLN A 66 -0.06 3.14 -1.71
N ARG A 67 0.25 3.92 -2.74
CA ARG A 67 1.17 3.70 -3.86
C ARG A 67 2.64 3.41 -3.48
N LEU A 68 2.90 2.90 -2.28
CA LEU A 68 4.24 2.61 -1.76
C LEU A 68 4.41 1.09 -1.66
N LEU A 69 5.40 0.59 -2.41
CA LEU A 69 5.92 -0.77 -2.34
C LEU A 69 6.50 -1.03 -0.95
N THR A 70 5.66 -1.28 0.05
CA THR A 70 6.15 -1.43 1.42
C THR A 70 6.21 -2.90 1.83
N LYS A 71 7.43 -3.44 1.93
CA LYS A 71 7.70 -4.63 2.74
C LYS A 71 7.15 -4.36 4.14
N LEU A 72 6.16 -5.16 4.55
CA LEU A 72 5.66 -5.15 5.92
C LEU A 72 6.27 -6.31 6.69
N LYS A 73 6.55 -6.07 7.96
CA LYS A 73 7.10 -7.08 8.86
C LYS A 73 6.52 -6.90 10.26
N LEU A 74 6.18 -8.01 10.86
CA LEU A 74 5.70 -8.11 12.24
C LEU A 74 6.51 -9.16 12.97
N LYS A 75 6.94 -8.84 14.19
CA LYS A 75 7.61 -9.77 15.09
C LYS A 75 6.89 -9.76 16.44
N LEU A 76 6.28 -10.88 16.81
CA LEU A 76 5.61 -11.08 18.09
C LEU A 76 6.45 -11.99 18.97
N GLN A 77 6.82 -11.51 20.15
CA GLN A 77 7.54 -12.26 21.17
C GLN A 77 6.60 -12.61 22.32
N PHE A 78 6.58 -13.88 22.71
CA PHE A 78 5.74 -14.40 23.77
C PHE A 78 6.42 -15.57 24.48
N ASN A 79 6.05 -15.81 25.73
CA ASN A 79 6.44 -17.01 26.46
C ASN A 79 5.42 -18.11 26.24
N SER A 80 5.92 -19.29 25.88
CA SER A 80 5.13 -20.50 25.72
C SER A 80 4.72 -21.07 27.08
N VAL A 81 3.75 -21.97 27.07
CA VAL A 81 3.35 -22.76 28.24
C VAL A 81 4.51 -23.51 28.89
N ASN A 82 5.53 -23.86 28.10
CA ASN A 82 6.74 -24.55 28.54
C ASN A 82 7.83 -23.59 29.08
N GLY A 83 7.53 -22.31 29.32
CA GLY A 83 8.49 -21.31 29.79
C GLY A 83 9.52 -20.85 28.75
N ARG A 84 9.42 -21.34 27.51
CA ARG A 84 10.30 -20.95 26.42
C ARG A 84 9.85 -19.64 25.78
N LYS A 85 10.78 -18.71 25.61
CA LYS A 85 10.58 -17.50 24.83
C LYS A 85 10.56 -17.82 23.33
N ILE A 86 9.47 -17.49 22.66
CA ILE A 86 9.25 -17.71 21.23
C ILE A 86 9.10 -16.36 20.53
N THR A 87 9.64 -16.24 19.32
CA THR A 87 9.41 -15.10 18.43
C THR A 87 8.76 -15.57 17.13
N CYS A 88 7.50 -15.21 16.92
CA CYS A 88 6.80 -15.39 15.66
C CYS A 88 7.09 -14.20 14.74
N THR A 89 7.53 -14.45 13.51
CA THR A 89 7.75 -13.39 12.50
C THR A 89 6.84 -13.64 11.32
N ARG A 90 6.12 -12.59 10.89
CA ARG A 90 5.33 -12.59 9.64
C ARG A 90 5.73 -11.40 8.79
N SER A 91 5.88 -11.61 7.49
CA SER A 91 6.20 -10.55 6.54
C SER A 91 5.45 -10.75 5.24
N MET A 92 5.04 -9.65 4.64
CA MET A 92 4.41 -9.64 3.33
C MET A 92 5.02 -8.53 2.49
N GLN A 93 5.11 -8.75 1.19
CA GLN A 93 5.55 -7.75 0.25
C GLN A 93 4.61 -7.79 -0.95
N ALA A 94 3.92 -6.69 -1.22
CA ALA A 94 3.27 -6.54 -2.51
C ALA A 94 4.34 -6.23 -3.55
N LYS A 95 4.42 -7.06 -4.59
CA LYS A 95 5.08 -6.69 -5.84
C LYS A 95 4.01 -6.08 -6.72
N LYS A 96 4.16 -4.80 -7.07
CA LYS A 96 3.44 -4.24 -8.19
C LYS A 96 4.05 -4.86 -9.45
N ASN A 97 3.38 -5.85 -10.03
CA ASN A 97 3.58 -6.12 -11.45
C ASN A 97 3.03 -4.87 -12.16
N LEU A 98 3.92 -3.95 -12.55
CA LEU A 98 3.49 -2.96 -13.54
C LEU A 98 3.04 -3.79 -14.74
N PRO A 99 1.80 -3.65 -15.25
CA PRO A 99 1.54 -4.11 -16.60
C PRO A 99 2.61 -3.47 -17.47
N GLU A 100 3.23 -4.25 -18.36
CA GLU A 100 4.17 -3.70 -19.34
C GLU A 100 3.58 -2.42 -19.95
N PRO A 101 4.37 -1.40 -20.29
CA PRO A 101 3.87 -0.10 -20.74
C PRO A 101 2.96 -0.15 -21.98
N THR A 102 2.76 -1.32 -22.58
CA THR A 102 1.96 -1.59 -23.78
C THR A 102 0.51 -1.09 -23.71
N PRO A 103 -0.31 -1.35 -22.67
CA PRO A 103 -1.70 -0.88 -22.66
C PRO A 103 -1.82 0.63 -22.44
N LEU A 104 -0.94 1.21 -21.60
CA LEU A 104 -0.97 2.63 -21.29
C LEU A 104 -0.42 3.45 -22.47
N LYS A 105 0.67 2.98 -23.08
CA LYS A 105 1.23 3.57 -24.30
C LYS A 105 0.29 3.41 -25.47
N ARG A 106 -0.40 2.26 -25.64
CA ARG A 106 -1.47 2.11 -26.64
C ARG A 106 -2.63 3.07 -26.41
N ARG A 107 -3.12 3.23 -25.18
CA ARG A 107 -4.18 4.23 -24.90
C ARG A 107 -3.70 5.65 -25.11
N PHE A 108 -2.46 5.96 -24.74
CA PHE A 108 -1.87 7.28 -24.99
C PHE A 108 -1.75 7.51 -26.49
N ASP A 109 -1.21 6.55 -27.23
CA ASP A 109 -1.12 6.59 -28.68
C ASP A 109 -2.52 6.62 -29.32
N GLU A 110 -3.57 5.98 -28.79
CA GLU A 110 -4.94 6.11 -29.33
C GLU A 110 -5.54 7.51 -29.09
N ILE A 111 -5.32 8.07 -27.90
CA ILE A 111 -5.78 9.42 -27.52
C ILE A 111 -5.03 10.49 -28.33
N PHE A 112 -3.73 10.31 -28.55
CA PHE A 112 -2.85 11.29 -29.20
C PHE A 112 -2.52 10.97 -30.67
N ALA A 113 -2.86 9.78 -31.20
CA ALA A 113 -2.89 9.47 -32.65
C ALA A 113 -4.07 10.14 -33.36
N ALA A 114 -4.67 11.15 -32.72
CA ALA A 114 -5.33 12.29 -33.33
C ALA A 114 -4.43 13.08 -34.33
N THR A 115 -3.52 12.42 -35.04
CA THR A 115 -3.01 12.87 -36.35
C THR A 115 -4.16 13.14 -37.32
N ARG A 116 -5.35 12.55 -37.11
CA ARG A 116 -6.59 12.93 -37.80
C ARG A 116 -6.99 14.38 -37.55
N TRP A 117 -6.84 14.88 -36.31
CA TRP A 117 -7.22 16.25 -35.97
C TRP A 117 -6.23 17.27 -36.53
N THR A 118 -4.93 17.01 -36.45
CA THR A 118 -3.92 17.90 -37.07
C THR A 118 -4.00 17.89 -38.59
N LYS A 119 -4.26 16.74 -39.23
CA LYS A 119 -4.51 16.66 -40.69
C LYS A 119 -5.82 17.34 -41.10
N ALA A 120 -6.89 17.19 -40.31
CA ALA A 120 -8.16 17.87 -40.58
C ALA A 120 -8.02 19.39 -40.46
N ILE A 121 -7.33 19.88 -39.41
CA ILE A 121 -7.02 21.31 -39.28
C ILE A 121 -6.22 21.79 -40.49
N ALA A 122 -5.15 21.07 -40.86
CA ALA A 122 -4.30 21.43 -42.01
C ALA A 122 -5.12 21.57 -43.30
N ASN A 123 -5.97 20.58 -43.62
CA ASN A 123 -6.88 20.62 -44.77
C ASN A 123 -7.84 21.80 -44.71
N ILE A 124 -8.45 22.09 -43.55
CA ILE A 124 -9.37 23.23 -43.40
C ILE A 124 -8.64 24.56 -43.65
N THR A 125 -7.41 24.72 -43.17
CA THR A 125 -6.60 25.92 -43.46
C THR A 125 -6.25 26.06 -44.95
N GLU A 126 -6.00 24.95 -45.65
CA GLU A 126 -5.66 24.97 -47.07
C GLU A 126 -6.87 25.32 -47.96
N LEU A 127 -8.05 24.78 -47.63
CA LEU A 127 -9.29 25.13 -48.30
C LEU A 127 -9.62 26.63 -48.18
N ARG A 128 -9.43 27.22 -46.98
CA ARG A 128 -9.63 28.66 -46.76
C ARG A 128 -8.69 29.52 -47.60
N LYS A 129 -7.42 29.11 -47.77
CA LYS A 129 -6.47 29.85 -48.61
C LYS A 129 -6.87 29.81 -50.09
N THR A 130 -7.34 28.66 -50.55
CA THR A 130 -7.80 28.48 -51.94
C THR A 130 -9.05 29.31 -52.25
N GLU A 131 -9.96 29.47 -51.28
CA GLU A 131 -11.15 30.33 -51.45
C GLU A 131 -10.79 31.82 -51.49
N VAL A 132 -9.87 32.26 -50.62
CA VAL A 132 -9.40 33.66 -50.61
C VAL A 132 -8.62 34.02 -51.88
N GLN A 133 -7.92 33.06 -52.50
CA GLN A 133 -7.23 33.27 -53.79
C GLN A 133 -8.16 33.30 -55.01
N LYS A 134 -9.43 32.90 -54.87
CA LYS A 134 -10.43 32.89 -55.95
C LYS A 134 -11.32 34.14 -55.96
N LEU A 135 -11.14 35.04 -54.99
CA LEU A 135 -11.72 36.39 -54.93
C LEU A 135 -10.70 37.41 -55.46
#